data_AF-A0A2U1YD72-F1
#
_entry.id   AF-A0A2U1YD72-F1
#
_cell.length_a   1.000
_cell.length_b   1.000
_cell.length_c   1.000
_cell.angle_alpha   90.00
_cell.angle_beta   90.00
_cell.angle_gamma   90.00
#
_symmetry.space_group_name_H-M   'P 1'
#
loop_
_entity.id
_entity.type
_entity.pdbx_description
1 polymer ?
#
loop_
_entity_poly.entity_id
_entity_poly.type
_entity_poly.pdbx_seq_one_letter_code
_entity_poly.pdbx_strand_id
1 'polypeptide(L)'
;MFGFIRPMNGKASDSQAILSALDRSQAVIEFSLDGTILTANANFLAVMGYSLPEIVGQHHRMFIDPAEHGSPAYREFWDRLKRGEFQRALYRRIGKNGREVWIEATYNPVLDGSGRPCKVVKIATDVTERQAINADMRGKVDAISRSQAVIEFNPDGTVITANENFLKVLGYSLDEIRGRHHSMFVDAQERESSAYREFWSRLNKGQFEAAQYRRIGKGGRVVWIQASYNPVFDGAGRLCKVVKFATDITEQISLLDRLKSLIDTNFTEIEQAMSVAHQQADTAAAASSETRGTVQTIAAGAEELAAAAREIADSMSRSQQAADAAVSEADNADRAATRLTEVAKAMGGIVELIRSIAGQINMLALNATIEAARAGEAGRGFAVVANEVKNLANQSANATAQISHEIEGMRSVSGDVVSSLSAIRTAMSNLREFVVMSAGAVEEQTNVTASISANMQGASTSVAVVDRNITAISTAFAQVGTAIASTKEAAQVLAR
;
A
#
# COMPACT_ATOMS: atom_id res chain seq x y z
N MET A 1 -72.68 73.64 -75.58
CA MET A 1 -71.65 74.70 -75.61
C MET A 1 -70.77 74.45 -74.38
N PHE A 2 -69.87 73.46 -74.44
CA PHE A 2 -68.43 73.58 -74.73
C PHE A 2 -67.59 74.22 -73.60
N GLY A 3 -66.62 73.44 -73.08
CA GLY A 3 -65.40 73.89 -72.37
C GLY A 3 -65.44 73.72 -70.83
N PHE A 4 -64.50 73.08 -70.14
CA PHE A 4 -63.20 72.49 -70.48
C PHE A 4 -62.85 71.39 -69.45
N ILE A 5 -62.55 70.19 -69.93
CA ILE A 5 -61.90 69.12 -69.14
C ILE A 5 -60.40 69.40 -69.14
N ARG A 6 -59.80 69.46 -67.94
CA ARG A 6 -58.36 69.59 -67.71
C ARG A 6 -57.73 68.19 -67.84
N PRO A 7 -56.75 67.93 -68.73
CA PRO A 7 -56.16 66.60 -68.86
C PRO A 7 -55.19 66.33 -67.70
N MET A 8 -55.35 65.17 -67.05
CA MET A 8 -54.34 64.63 -66.12
C MET A 8 -53.18 64.00 -66.90
N ASN A 9 -51.97 64.54 -66.72
CA ASN A 9 -50.70 63.91 -67.11
C ASN A 9 -50.41 62.68 -66.20
N GLY A 10 -51.05 61.53 -66.48
CA GLY A 10 -51.05 60.37 -65.56
C GLY A 10 -49.92 59.34 -65.71
N LYS A 11 -49.17 59.27 -66.82
CA LYS A 11 -48.14 58.22 -67.03
C LYS A 11 -46.74 58.58 -66.52
N ALA A 12 -46.35 59.86 -66.59
CA ALA A 12 -45.03 60.30 -66.12
C ALA A 12 -44.93 60.31 -64.58
N SER A 13 -46.05 60.57 -63.89
CA SER A 13 -46.14 60.60 -62.43
C SER A 13 -45.88 59.23 -61.78
N ASP A 14 -46.32 58.15 -62.41
CA ASP A 14 -46.25 56.80 -61.83
C ASP A 14 -44.86 56.17 -62.01
N SER A 15 -44.23 56.35 -63.17
CA SER A 15 -42.84 55.93 -63.41
C SER A 15 -41.85 56.58 -62.44
N GLN A 16 -42.04 57.86 -62.12
CA GLN A 16 -41.18 58.59 -61.20
C GLN A 16 -41.38 58.15 -59.74
N ALA A 17 -42.61 57.77 -59.36
CA ALA A 17 -42.90 57.21 -58.04
C ALA A 17 -42.26 55.81 -57.86
N ILE A 18 -42.33 54.93 -58.88
CA ILE A 18 -41.69 53.60 -58.86
C ILE A 18 -40.17 53.72 -58.80
N LEU A 19 -39.56 54.59 -59.61
CA LEU A 19 -38.12 54.84 -59.58
C LEU A 19 -37.68 55.35 -58.20
N SER A 20 -38.44 56.25 -57.57
CA SER A 20 -38.16 56.73 -56.21
C SER A 20 -38.32 55.62 -55.15
N ALA A 21 -39.17 54.62 -55.36
CA ALA A 21 -39.30 53.47 -54.47
C ALA A 21 -38.13 52.49 -54.61
N LEU A 22 -37.67 52.23 -55.84
CA LEU A 22 -36.47 51.44 -56.11
C LEU A 22 -35.22 52.14 -55.58
N ASP A 23 -35.11 53.45 -55.78
CA ASP A 23 -33.97 54.26 -55.34
C ASP A 23 -33.78 54.18 -53.81
N ARG A 24 -34.89 54.18 -53.06
CA ARG A 24 -34.87 54.06 -51.59
C ARG A 24 -34.47 52.68 -51.07
N SER A 25 -34.70 51.61 -51.84
CA SER A 25 -34.61 50.23 -51.32
C SER A 25 -33.53 49.37 -51.97
N GLN A 26 -32.97 49.80 -53.10
CA GLN A 26 -31.98 49.06 -53.86
C GLN A 26 -30.75 49.92 -54.17
N ALA A 27 -29.60 49.28 -54.30
CA ALA A 27 -28.41 49.92 -54.84
C ALA A 27 -28.53 50.03 -56.36
N VAL A 28 -28.54 51.26 -56.88
CA VAL A 28 -28.71 51.54 -58.31
C VAL A 28 -27.49 52.31 -58.84
N ILE A 29 -26.98 51.87 -59.98
CA ILE A 29 -25.90 52.57 -60.72
C ILE A 29 -26.18 52.48 -62.21
N GLU A 30 -25.90 53.57 -62.91
CA GLU A 30 -26.06 53.68 -64.35
C GLU A 30 -24.71 53.76 -65.05
N PHE A 31 -24.61 53.08 -66.18
CA PHE A 31 -23.44 53.11 -67.03
C PHE A 31 -23.83 53.48 -68.46
N SER A 32 -22.93 54.13 -69.21
CA SER A 32 -22.99 54.13 -70.66
C SER A 32 -22.67 52.73 -71.20
N LEU A 33 -22.92 52.51 -72.50
CA LEU A 33 -22.75 51.20 -73.14
C LEU A 33 -21.29 50.70 -73.20
N ASP A 34 -20.32 51.59 -73.03
CA ASP A 34 -18.90 51.27 -72.90
C ASP A 34 -18.50 50.92 -71.45
N GLY A 35 -19.42 51.04 -70.49
CA GLY A 35 -19.20 50.75 -69.08
C GLY A 35 -18.69 51.92 -68.24
N THR A 36 -18.70 53.14 -68.79
CA THR A 36 -18.42 54.38 -68.03
C THR A 36 -19.58 54.71 -67.10
N ILE A 37 -19.29 55.05 -65.85
CA ILE A 37 -20.28 55.33 -64.79
C ILE A 37 -20.89 56.70 -65.01
N LEU A 38 -22.21 56.75 -65.15
CA LEU A 38 -22.97 57.99 -65.35
C LEU A 38 -23.44 58.58 -64.03
N THR A 39 -24.02 57.75 -63.17
CA THR A 39 -24.51 58.14 -61.85
C THR A 39 -24.75 56.90 -60.98
N ALA A 40 -24.81 57.07 -59.67
CA ALA A 40 -25.20 56.04 -58.72
C ALA A 40 -25.98 56.65 -57.57
N ASN A 41 -26.88 55.87 -56.98
CA ASN A 41 -27.65 56.33 -55.84
C ASN A 41 -26.92 56.14 -54.51
N ALA A 42 -27.45 56.73 -53.44
CA ALA A 42 -26.86 56.69 -52.11
C ALA A 42 -26.66 55.25 -51.60
N ASN A 43 -27.57 54.33 -51.91
CA ASN A 43 -27.46 52.92 -51.51
C ASN A 43 -26.27 52.22 -52.17
N PHE A 44 -26.04 52.43 -53.47
CA PHE A 44 -24.87 51.86 -54.16
C PHE A 44 -23.56 52.43 -53.62
N LEU A 45 -23.53 53.75 -53.42
CA LEU A 45 -22.37 54.45 -52.86
C LEU A 45 -22.02 53.95 -51.46
N ALA A 46 -23.03 53.79 -50.59
CA ALA A 46 -22.85 53.27 -49.24
C ALA A 46 -22.34 51.83 -49.23
N VAL A 47 -22.92 50.94 -50.06
CA VAL A 47 -22.50 49.54 -50.18
C VAL A 47 -21.05 49.43 -50.66
N MET A 48 -20.68 50.19 -51.69
CA MET A 48 -19.35 50.14 -52.29
C MET A 48 -18.30 51.00 -51.55
N GLY A 49 -18.73 51.89 -50.65
CA GLY A 49 -17.87 52.75 -49.84
C GLY A 49 -17.26 53.95 -50.58
N TYR A 50 -17.83 54.34 -51.72
CA TYR A 50 -17.37 55.49 -52.52
C TYR A 50 -18.37 56.66 -52.45
N SER A 51 -17.88 57.87 -52.71
CA SER A 51 -18.74 59.02 -53.02
C SER A 51 -19.00 59.14 -54.52
N LEU A 52 -20.08 59.83 -54.91
CA LEU A 52 -20.45 59.98 -56.33
C LEU A 52 -19.32 60.60 -57.18
N PRO A 53 -18.66 61.70 -56.76
CA PRO A 53 -17.59 62.31 -57.55
C PRO A 53 -16.36 61.39 -57.77
N GLU A 54 -16.14 60.41 -56.89
CA GLU A 54 -15.03 59.47 -57.02
C GLU A 54 -15.25 58.42 -58.12
N ILE A 55 -16.51 58.15 -58.47
CA ILE A 55 -16.85 57.06 -59.40
C ILE A 55 -17.43 57.54 -60.72
N VAL A 56 -18.05 58.72 -60.78
CA VAL A 56 -18.61 59.25 -62.05
C VAL A 56 -17.50 59.51 -63.06
N GLY A 57 -17.71 59.07 -64.29
CA GLY A 57 -16.70 59.13 -65.36
C GLY A 57 -15.64 58.03 -65.30
N GLN A 58 -15.58 57.24 -64.21
CA GLN A 58 -14.75 56.04 -64.16
C GLN A 58 -15.44 54.86 -64.82
N HIS A 59 -14.68 53.81 -65.15
CA HIS A 59 -15.22 52.61 -65.77
C HIS A 59 -15.58 51.56 -64.71
N HIS A 60 -16.71 50.86 -64.89
CA HIS A 60 -17.20 49.75 -64.05
C HIS A 60 -16.13 48.74 -63.57
N ARG A 61 -15.05 48.53 -64.34
CA ARG A 61 -13.94 47.63 -64.00
C ARG A 61 -13.29 47.96 -62.64
N MET A 62 -13.42 49.20 -62.16
CA MET A 62 -12.92 49.60 -60.84
C MET A 62 -13.54 48.81 -59.68
N PHE A 63 -14.72 48.21 -59.89
CA PHE A 63 -15.41 47.41 -58.88
C PHE A 63 -15.14 45.90 -59.00
N ILE A 64 -14.26 45.49 -59.92
CA ILE A 64 -13.98 44.08 -60.21
C ILE A 64 -12.55 43.77 -59.78
N ASP A 65 -12.29 42.52 -59.44
CA ASP A 65 -10.93 42.04 -59.18
C ASP A 65 -10.01 42.35 -60.38
N PRO A 66 -8.82 42.95 -60.14
CA PRO A 66 -7.79 43.17 -61.17
C PRO A 66 -7.48 41.94 -62.05
N ALA A 67 -7.62 40.72 -61.54
CA ALA A 67 -7.41 39.52 -62.34
C ALA A 67 -8.54 39.24 -63.36
N GLU A 68 -9.73 39.79 -63.14
CA GLU A 68 -10.94 39.45 -63.92
C GLU A 68 -11.29 40.46 -65.01
N HIS A 69 -10.87 41.74 -64.91
CA HIS A 69 -11.28 42.79 -65.87
C HIS A 69 -10.73 42.61 -67.29
N GLY A 70 -9.68 41.81 -67.48
CA GLY A 70 -9.14 41.49 -68.80
C GLY A 70 -9.72 40.21 -69.43
N SER A 71 -10.59 39.51 -68.70
CA SER A 71 -11.06 38.18 -69.12
C SER A 71 -11.96 38.24 -70.37
N PRO A 72 -11.96 37.19 -71.21
CA PRO A 72 -12.95 37.05 -72.29
C PRO A 72 -14.40 37.13 -71.78
N ALA A 73 -14.67 36.57 -70.59
CA ALA A 73 -15.97 36.61 -69.95
C ALA A 73 -16.43 38.05 -69.62
N TYR A 74 -15.52 38.93 -69.19
CA TYR A 74 -15.85 40.33 -68.92
C TYR A 74 -16.13 41.14 -70.20
N ARG A 75 -15.47 40.82 -71.31
CA ARG A 75 -15.77 41.43 -72.61
C ARG A 75 -17.14 41.00 -73.13
N GLU A 76 -17.39 39.69 -73.13
CA GLU A 76 -18.69 39.14 -73.54
C GLU A 76 -19.84 39.67 -72.67
N PHE A 77 -19.61 39.85 -71.37
CA PHE A 77 -20.57 40.49 -70.46
C PHE A 77 -21.07 41.86 -70.99
N TRP A 78 -20.16 42.74 -71.39
CA TRP A 78 -20.54 44.06 -71.93
C TRP A 78 -21.11 43.96 -73.35
N ASP A 79 -20.61 43.05 -74.18
CA ASP A 79 -21.12 42.87 -75.53
C ASP A 79 -22.56 42.34 -75.55
N ARG A 80 -22.94 41.49 -74.58
CA ARG A 80 -24.34 41.10 -74.33
C ARG A 80 -25.23 42.27 -73.97
N LEU A 81 -24.79 43.13 -73.05
CA LEU A 81 -25.53 44.32 -72.64
C LEU A 81 -25.74 45.30 -73.81
N LYS A 82 -24.73 45.45 -74.69
CA LYS A 82 -24.85 46.27 -75.92
C LYS A 82 -25.85 45.71 -76.93
N ARG A 83 -26.08 44.39 -76.92
CA ARG A 83 -27.13 43.74 -77.73
C ARG A 83 -28.53 43.85 -77.11
N GLY A 84 -28.65 44.46 -75.92
CA GLY A 84 -29.91 44.60 -75.20
C GLY A 84 -30.25 43.42 -74.29
N GLU A 85 -29.34 42.45 -74.13
CA GLU A 85 -29.56 41.30 -73.24
C GLU A 85 -29.29 41.70 -71.78
N PHE A 86 -30.28 41.55 -70.90
CA PHE A 86 -30.06 41.74 -69.46
C PHE A 86 -29.33 40.54 -68.84
N GLN A 87 -28.66 40.76 -67.70
CA GLN A 87 -27.99 39.69 -66.96
C GLN A 87 -28.28 39.77 -65.46
N ARG A 88 -28.57 38.62 -64.85
CA ARG A 88 -28.69 38.43 -63.40
C ARG A 88 -27.65 37.43 -62.91
N ALA A 89 -26.93 37.78 -61.86
CA ALA A 89 -26.10 36.81 -61.13
C ALA A 89 -25.77 37.33 -59.72
N LEU A 90 -25.14 36.46 -58.94
CA LEU A 90 -24.39 36.85 -57.76
C LEU A 90 -22.98 37.26 -58.19
N TYR A 91 -22.53 38.41 -57.72
CA TYR A 91 -21.25 38.99 -58.10
C TYR A 91 -20.42 39.34 -56.86
N ARG A 92 -19.17 38.90 -56.88
CA ARG A 92 -18.13 39.44 -56.00
C ARG A 92 -17.66 40.77 -56.60
N ARG A 93 -17.63 41.83 -55.80
CA ARG A 93 -17.16 43.16 -56.17
C ARG A 93 -16.19 43.68 -55.13
N ILE A 94 -15.35 44.61 -55.56
CA ILE A 94 -14.33 45.25 -54.73
C ILE A 94 -14.76 46.70 -54.50
N GLY A 95 -15.12 47.00 -53.25
CA GLY A 95 -15.39 48.34 -52.76
C GLY A 95 -14.11 49.12 -52.48
N LYS A 96 -14.28 50.34 -51.95
CA LYS A 96 -13.15 51.20 -51.58
C LYS A 96 -12.23 50.48 -50.59
N ASN A 97 -10.92 50.73 -50.71
CA ASN A 97 -9.86 50.12 -49.90
C ASN A 97 -9.77 48.58 -50.01
N GLY A 98 -10.26 47.97 -51.10
CA GLY A 98 -10.16 46.52 -51.33
C GLY A 98 -11.21 45.68 -50.59
N ARG A 99 -12.23 46.32 -49.97
CA ARG A 99 -13.29 45.62 -49.27
C ARG A 99 -14.07 44.73 -50.23
N GLU A 100 -14.18 43.46 -49.90
CA GLU A 100 -15.03 42.53 -50.66
C GLU A 100 -16.51 42.76 -50.35
N VAL A 101 -17.31 42.86 -51.41
CA VAL A 101 -18.76 43.03 -51.36
C VAL A 101 -19.41 41.99 -52.26
N TRP A 102 -20.35 41.23 -51.72
CA TRP A 102 -21.17 40.32 -52.50
C TRP A 102 -22.50 40.98 -52.81
N ILE A 103 -22.81 41.10 -54.10
CA ILE A 103 -24.07 41.69 -54.55
C ILE A 103 -24.84 40.70 -55.42
N GLU A 104 -26.12 40.54 -55.15
CA GLU A 104 -27.05 39.95 -56.11
C GLU A 104 -27.53 41.09 -57.00
N ALA A 105 -27.16 41.06 -58.29
CA ALA A 105 -27.41 42.19 -59.18
C ALA A 105 -28.01 41.78 -60.52
N THR A 106 -28.83 42.67 -61.07
CA THR A 106 -29.32 42.65 -62.45
C THR A 106 -28.75 43.84 -63.20
N TYR A 107 -28.17 43.61 -64.37
CA TYR A 107 -27.72 44.66 -65.30
C TYR A 107 -28.72 44.70 -66.46
N ASN A 108 -29.39 45.84 -66.63
CA ASN A 108 -30.53 45.98 -67.51
C ASN A 108 -30.24 47.09 -68.54
N PRO A 109 -30.06 46.76 -69.83
CA PRO A 109 -29.97 47.77 -70.88
C PRO A 109 -31.28 48.56 -71.00
N VAL A 110 -31.19 49.89 -71.00
CA VAL A 110 -32.31 50.80 -71.26
C VAL A 110 -32.32 51.13 -72.74
N LEU A 111 -33.48 51.02 -73.37
CA LEU A 111 -33.65 51.24 -74.81
C LEU A 111 -34.16 52.67 -75.09
N ASP A 112 -33.71 53.25 -76.20
CA ASP A 112 -34.22 54.53 -76.72
C ASP A 112 -35.57 54.36 -77.45
N GLY A 113 -36.15 55.48 -77.93
CA GLY A 113 -37.42 55.47 -78.67
C GLY A 113 -37.39 54.71 -80.01
N SER A 114 -36.20 54.30 -80.48
CA SER A 114 -36.01 53.44 -81.66
C SER A 114 -35.71 51.97 -81.30
N GLY A 115 -35.78 51.61 -80.01
CA GLY A 115 -35.53 50.26 -79.51
C GLY A 115 -34.05 49.89 -79.38
N ARG A 116 -33.13 50.85 -79.52
CA ARG A 116 -31.68 50.60 -79.41
C ARG A 116 -31.20 50.85 -77.97
N PRO A 117 -30.36 49.98 -77.37
CA PRO A 117 -29.76 50.26 -76.08
C PRO A 117 -29.04 51.60 -76.07
N CYS A 118 -29.26 52.40 -75.02
CA CYS A 118 -28.63 53.72 -74.86
C CYS A 118 -27.82 53.84 -73.56
N LYS A 119 -28.19 53.10 -72.50
CA LYS A 119 -27.45 53.00 -71.24
C LYS A 119 -27.74 51.67 -70.55
N VAL A 120 -27.03 51.35 -69.47
CA VAL A 120 -27.27 50.17 -68.63
C VAL A 120 -27.57 50.62 -67.22
N VAL A 121 -28.69 50.15 -66.67
CA VAL A 121 -29.05 50.35 -65.26
C VAL A 121 -28.83 49.05 -64.51
N LYS A 122 -27.96 49.08 -63.50
CA LYS A 122 -27.75 47.98 -62.58
C LYS A 122 -28.55 48.21 -61.31
N ILE A 123 -29.30 47.20 -60.90
CA ILE A 123 -29.99 47.16 -59.61
C ILE A 123 -29.36 46.02 -58.80
N ALA A 124 -28.99 46.29 -57.56
CA ALA A 124 -28.26 45.36 -56.72
C ALA A 124 -28.79 45.36 -55.28
N THR A 125 -28.76 44.17 -54.67
CA THR A 125 -28.93 43.96 -53.23
C THR A 125 -27.60 43.49 -52.65
N ASP A 126 -27.14 44.11 -51.56
CA ASP A 126 -25.98 43.65 -50.81
C ASP A 126 -26.34 42.36 -50.04
N VAL A 127 -25.56 41.32 -50.24
CA VAL A 127 -25.74 39.99 -49.62
C VAL A 127 -24.46 39.52 -48.92
N THR A 128 -23.53 40.44 -48.63
CA THR A 128 -22.22 40.16 -48.03
C THR A 128 -22.34 39.48 -46.67
N GLU A 129 -23.14 40.06 -45.76
CA GLU A 129 -23.36 39.50 -44.42
C GLU A 129 -24.00 38.10 -44.51
N ARG A 130 -25.01 37.94 -45.37
CA ARG A 130 -25.67 36.64 -45.60
C ARG A 130 -24.69 35.57 -46.09
N GLN A 131 -23.75 35.92 -46.97
CA GLN A 131 -22.74 34.98 -47.43
C GLN A 131 -21.71 34.63 -46.35
N ALA A 132 -21.26 35.61 -45.57
CA ALA A 132 -20.34 35.37 -44.46
C ALA A 132 -20.96 34.43 -43.41
N ILE A 133 -22.22 34.66 -43.04
CA ILE A 133 -22.98 33.81 -42.11
C ILE A 133 -23.10 32.37 -42.66
N ASN A 134 -23.41 32.20 -43.94
CA ASN A 134 -23.50 30.87 -44.55
C ASN A 134 -22.15 30.15 -44.60
N ALA A 135 -21.06 30.87 -44.88
CA ALA A 135 -19.71 30.31 -44.88
C ALA A 135 -19.28 29.86 -43.48
N ASP A 136 -19.53 30.67 -42.45
CA ASP A 136 -19.27 30.33 -41.05
C ASP A 136 -20.09 29.10 -40.60
N MET A 137 -21.38 29.05 -40.92
CA MET A 137 -22.23 27.90 -40.61
C MET A 137 -21.72 26.61 -41.25
N ARG A 138 -21.30 26.66 -42.52
CA ARG A 138 -20.70 25.49 -43.20
C ARG A 138 -19.40 25.07 -42.54
N GLY A 139 -18.52 26.02 -42.22
CA GLY A 139 -17.25 25.76 -41.53
C GLY A 139 -17.45 25.05 -40.19
N LYS A 140 -18.48 25.44 -39.41
CA LYS A 140 -18.83 24.79 -38.14
C LYS A 140 -19.30 23.35 -38.33
N VAL A 141 -20.16 23.08 -39.32
CA VAL A 141 -20.64 21.72 -39.63
C VAL A 141 -19.48 20.82 -40.05
N ASP A 142 -18.58 21.33 -40.91
CA ASP A 142 -17.42 20.57 -41.36
C ASP A 142 -16.47 20.25 -40.20
N ALA A 143 -16.25 21.18 -39.27
CA ALA A 143 -15.41 20.95 -38.09
C ALA A 143 -15.97 19.84 -37.19
N ILE A 144 -17.30 19.81 -36.99
CA ILE A 144 -17.96 18.73 -36.23
C ILE A 144 -17.84 17.40 -37.00
N SER A 145 -18.10 17.41 -38.30
CA SER A 145 -18.04 16.20 -39.13
C SER A 145 -16.64 15.56 -39.15
N ARG A 146 -15.57 16.35 -39.06
CA ARG A 146 -14.19 15.83 -38.98
C ARG A 146 -13.89 15.13 -37.66
N SER A 147 -14.50 15.56 -36.56
CA SER A 147 -14.15 15.11 -35.21
C SER A 147 -15.10 14.07 -34.63
N GLN A 148 -16.35 14.00 -35.10
CA GLN A 148 -17.38 13.11 -34.55
C GLN A 148 -18.04 12.25 -35.63
N ALA A 149 -18.63 11.14 -35.22
CA ALA A 149 -19.53 10.35 -36.05
C ALA A 149 -20.87 11.07 -36.17
N VAL A 150 -21.30 11.35 -37.40
CA VAL A 150 -22.53 12.09 -37.71
C VAL A 150 -23.42 11.24 -38.61
N ILE A 151 -24.70 11.14 -38.26
CA ILE A 151 -25.73 10.49 -39.08
C ILE A 151 -27.04 11.28 -38.99
N GLU A 152 -27.74 11.34 -40.10
CA GLU A 152 -29.03 12.04 -40.23
C GLU A 152 -30.15 11.05 -40.53
N PHE A 153 -31.28 11.25 -39.87
CA PHE A 153 -32.48 10.44 -40.05
C PHE A 153 -33.67 11.31 -40.43
N ASN A 154 -34.57 10.75 -41.23
CA ASN A 154 -35.92 11.27 -41.35
C ASN A 154 -36.66 11.14 -40.01
N PRO A 155 -37.76 11.89 -39.79
CA PRO A 155 -38.57 11.78 -38.56
C PRO A 155 -39.13 10.37 -38.29
N ASP A 156 -39.20 9.51 -39.30
CA ASP A 156 -39.60 8.11 -39.16
C ASP A 156 -38.44 7.18 -38.74
N GLY A 157 -37.22 7.72 -38.57
CA GLY A 157 -36.03 6.98 -38.18
C GLY A 157 -35.24 6.35 -39.33
N THR A 158 -35.60 6.61 -40.59
CA THR A 158 -34.84 6.13 -41.76
C THR A 158 -33.61 6.98 -42.05
N VAL A 159 -32.48 6.35 -42.41
CA VAL A 159 -31.20 7.03 -42.63
C VAL A 159 -31.21 7.83 -43.93
N ILE A 160 -30.86 9.11 -43.84
CA ILE A 160 -30.67 10.01 -44.99
C ILE A 160 -29.21 9.94 -45.47
N THR A 161 -28.28 10.17 -44.55
CA THR A 161 -26.84 10.21 -44.83
C THR A 161 -26.03 10.00 -43.54
N ALA A 162 -24.76 9.64 -43.68
CA ALA A 162 -23.81 9.54 -42.57
C ALA A 162 -22.41 9.94 -43.06
N ASN A 163 -21.58 10.45 -42.16
CA ASN A 163 -20.18 10.77 -42.46
C ASN A 163 -19.26 9.54 -42.31
N GLU A 164 -18.03 9.66 -42.79
CA GLU A 164 -17.04 8.57 -42.76
C GLU A 164 -16.75 8.07 -41.34
N ASN A 165 -16.75 8.96 -40.34
CA ASN A 165 -16.53 8.58 -38.94
C ASN A 165 -17.61 7.60 -38.46
N PHE A 166 -18.89 7.87 -38.74
CA PHE A 166 -19.98 6.97 -38.36
C PHE A 166 -19.86 5.61 -39.07
N LEU A 167 -19.60 5.64 -40.37
CA LEU A 167 -19.45 4.45 -41.21
C LEU A 167 -18.31 3.56 -40.71
N LYS A 168 -17.15 4.16 -40.39
CA LYS A 168 -15.99 3.47 -39.84
C LYS A 168 -16.28 2.88 -38.45
N VAL A 169 -16.90 3.66 -37.56
CA VAL A 169 -17.22 3.22 -36.19
C VAL A 169 -18.15 2.01 -36.20
N LEU A 170 -19.19 1.96 -37.04
CA LEU A 170 -20.10 0.81 -37.11
C LEU A 170 -19.71 -0.26 -38.15
N GLY A 171 -18.78 0.05 -39.05
CA GLY A 171 -18.27 -0.88 -40.07
C GLY A 171 -19.18 -1.07 -41.29
N TYR A 172 -20.07 -0.12 -41.59
CA TYR A 172 -20.96 -0.16 -42.75
C TYR A 172 -20.52 0.82 -43.83
N SER A 173 -20.91 0.59 -45.09
CA SER A 173 -20.90 1.65 -46.11
C SER A 173 -22.19 2.46 -46.10
N LEU A 174 -22.19 3.65 -46.72
CA LEU A 174 -23.39 4.48 -46.80
C LEU A 174 -24.52 3.77 -47.55
N ASP A 175 -24.20 3.04 -48.63
CA ASP A 175 -25.19 2.34 -49.45
C ASP A 175 -25.88 1.21 -48.69
N GLU A 176 -25.21 0.61 -47.69
CA GLU A 176 -25.79 -0.44 -46.86
C GLU A 176 -26.82 0.09 -45.84
N ILE A 177 -26.69 1.36 -45.45
CA ILE A 177 -27.50 1.94 -44.37
C ILE A 177 -28.51 2.97 -44.86
N ARG A 178 -28.26 3.66 -45.99
CA ARG A 178 -29.16 4.68 -46.53
C ARG A 178 -30.54 4.08 -46.83
N GLY A 179 -31.59 4.76 -46.38
CA GLY A 179 -32.98 4.29 -46.49
C GLY A 179 -33.35 3.15 -45.54
N ARG A 180 -32.42 2.60 -44.75
CA ARG A 180 -32.73 1.65 -43.69
C ARG A 180 -33.11 2.39 -42.42
N HIS A 181 -33.86 1.71 -41.54
CA HIS A 181 -34.27 2.29 -40.27
C HIS A 181 -33.19 2.15 -39.20
N HIS A 182 -33.05 3.14 -38.31
CA HIS A 182 -32.10 3.17 -37.20
C HIS A 182 -32.04 1.89 -36.35
N SER A 183 -33.15 1.15 -36.26
CA SER A 183 -33.26 -0.11 -35.51
C SER A 183 -32.27 -1.18 -35.96
N MET A 184 -31.67 -1.07 -37.15
CA MET A 184 -30.62 -1.99 -37.58
C MET A 184 -29.35 -1.92 -36.72
N PHE A 185 -29.10 -0.79 -36.06
CA PHE A 185 -27.94 -0.58 -35.17
C PHE A 185 -28.24 -0.90 -33.71
N VAL A 186 -29.46 -1.34 -33.40
CA VAL A 186 -29.96 -1.49 -32.03
C VAL A 186 -30.09 -2.99 -31.73
N ASP A 187 -29.84 -3.36 -30.48
CA ASP A 187 -30.03 -4.74 -30.03
C ASP A 187 -31.48 -5.21 -30.27
N ALA A 188 -31.66 -6.51 -30.55
CA ALA A 188 -32.97 -7.07 -30.89
C ALA A 188 -33.99 -6.89 -29.76
N GLN A 189 -33.58 -6.99 -28.49
CA GLN A 189 -34.48 -6.78 -27.36
C GLN A 189 -34.82 -5.30 -27.18
N GLU A 190 -33.84 -4.41 -27.32
CA GLU A 190 -34.04 -2.97 -27.14
C GLU A 190 -34.95 -2.40 -28.23
N ARG A 191 -34.77 -2.77 -29.50
CA ARG A 191 -35.59 -2.24 -30.61
C ARG A 191 -37.07 -2.64 -30.52
N GLU A 192 -37.40 -3.72 -29.82
CA GLU A 192 -38.77 -4.21 -29.61
C GLU A 192 -39.43 -3.61 -28.36
N SER A 193 -38.65 -2.90 -27.53
CA SER A 193 -39.12 -2.28 -26.28
C SER A 193 -40.09 -1.11 -26.50
N SER A 194 -40.90 -0.82 -25.49
CA SER A 194 -41.68 0.43 -25.43
C SER A 194 -40.77 1.66 -25.36
N ALA A 195 -39.67 1.57 -24.61
CA ALA A 195 -38.69 2.65 -24.45
C ALA A 195 -38.10 3.12 -25.79
N TYR A 196 -37.81 2.20 -26.71
CA TYR A 196 -37.32 2.54 -28.05
C TYR A 196 -38.37 3.27 -28.92
N ARG A 197 -39.65 2.90 -28.79
CA ARG A 197 -40.75 3.62 -29.46
C ARG A 197 -40.97 5.01 -28.87
N GLU A 198 -40.90 5.11 -27.55
CA GLU A 198 -41.00 6.38 -26.83
C GLU A 198 -39.83 7.31 -27.12
N PHE A 199 -38.63 6.77 -27.30
CA PHE A 199 -37.44 7.52 -27.72
C PHE A 199 -37.69 8.28 -29.03
N TRP A 200 -38.15 7.60 -30.09
CA TRP A 200 -38.50 8.28 -31.35
C TRP A 200 -39.69 9.23 -31.20
N SER A 201 -40.69 8.89 -30.37
CA SER A 201 -41.80 9.80 -30.06
C SER A 201 -41.32 11.12 -29.43
N ARG A 202 -40.34 11.06 -28.51
CA ARG A 202 -39.75 12.25 -27.86
C ARG A 202 -38.93 13.09 -28.83
N LEU A 203 -38.09 12.46 -29.66
CA LEU A 203 -37.36 13.15 -30.72
C LEU A 203 -38.31 13.87 -31.68
N ASN A 204 -39.42 13.22 -32.05
CA ASN A 204 -40.41 13.80 -32.94
C ASN A 204 -41.21 14.97 -32.31
N LYS A 205 -41.20 15.08 -30.98
CA LYS A 205 -41.73 16.23 -30.23
C LYS A 205 -40.68 17.33 -30.01
N GLY A 206 -39.48 17.18 -30.58
CA GLY A 206 -38.39 18.15 -30.46
C GLY A 206 -37.50 17.98 -29.25
N GLN A 207 -37.67 16.92 -28.47
CA GLN A 207 -36.84 16.66 -27.29
C GLN A 207 -35.56 15.96 -27.73
N PHE A 208 -34.41 16.62 -27.56
CA PHE A 208 -33.12 15.96 -27.79
C PHE A 208 -32.84 14.93 -26.68
N GLU A 209 -32.06 13.91 -26.99
CA GLU A 209 -31.60 12.94 -26.00
C GLU A 209 -30.11 12.69 -26.15
N ALA A 210 -29.39 12.69 -25.02
CA ALA A 210 -27.99 12.33 -24.95
C ALA A 210 -27.77 11.24 -23.90
N ALA A 211 -27.11 10.17 -24.30
CA ALA A 211 -26.75 9.06 -23.41
C ALA A 211 -25.58 8.24 -23.99
N GLN A 212 -25.13 7.25 -23.22
CA GLN A 212 -24.28 6.19 -23.74
C GLN A 212 -25.17 5.05 -24.24
N TYR A 213 -24.85 4.54 -25.43
CA TYR A 213 -25.65 3.53 -26.09
C TYR A 213 -24.79 2.37 -26.54
N ARG A 214 -25.28 1.16 -26.27
CA ARG A 214 -24.80 -0.06 -26.91
C ARG A 214 -25.42 -0.16 -28.29
N ARG A 215 -24.59 -0.31 -29.32
CA ARG A 215 -25.00 -0.45 -30.72
C ARG A 215 -24.36 -1.68 -31.36
N ILE A 216 -25.03 -2.16 -32.40
CA ILE A 216 -24.63 -3.33 -33.17
C ILE A 216 -24.11 -2.84 -34.53
N GLY A 217 -22.81 -2.96 -34.72
CA GLY A 217 -22.13 -2.76 -36.00
C GLY A 217 -22.26 -3.98 -36.92
N LYS A 218 -21.67 -3.84 -38.11
CA LYS A 218 -21.66 -4.90 -39.13
C LYS A 218 -21.07 -6.19 -38.56
N GLY A 219 -21.69 -7.33 -38.90
CA GLY A 219 -21.28 -8.64 -38.41
C GLY A 219 -21.60 -8.91 -36.94
N GLY A 220 -22.46 -8.09 -36.30
CA GLY A 220 -22.85 -8.28 -34.91
C GLY A 220 -21.88 -7.67 -33.89
N ARG A 221 -20.88 -6.90 -34.34
CA ARG A 221 -19.89 -6.26 -33.46
C ARG A 221 -20.57 -5.29 -32.50
N VAL A 222 -20.30 -5.42 -31.22
CA VAL A 222 -20.78 -4.48 -30.21
C VAL A 222 -19.93 -3.21 -30.24
N VAL A 223 -20.58 -2.06 -30.30
CA VAL A 223 -19.94 -0.74 -30.26
C VAL A 223 -20.64 0.09 -29.19
N TRP A 224 -19.88 0.68 -28.29
CA TRP A 224 -20.40 1.65 -27.34
C TRP A 224 -20.16 3.06 -27.87
N ILE A 225 -21.20 3.88 -27.86
CA ILE A 225 -21.11 5.27 -28.28
C ILE A 225 -21.68 6.19 -27.22
N GLN A 226 -21.03 7.32 -26.99
CA GLN A 226 -21.67 8.46 -26.33
C GLN A 226 -22.27 9.32 -27.43
N ALA A 227 -23.60 9.44 -27.46
CA ALA A 227 -24.29 10.11 -28.56
C ALA A 227 -25.36 11.08 -28.08
N SER A 228 -25.60 12.11 -28.90
CA SER A 228 -26.74 13.01 -28.79
C SER A 228 -27.57 12.96 -30.07
N TYR A 229 -28.88 12.83 -29.94
CA TYR A 229 -29.86 12.84 -31.03
C TYR A 229 -30.62 14.18 -30.98
N ASN A 230 -30.48 14.98 -32.03
CA ASN A 230 -30.89 16.39 -32.04
C ASN A 230 -31.91 16.63 -33.17
N PRO A 231 -33.19 16.87 -32.83
CA PRO A 231 -34.21 17.26 -33.80
C PRO A 231 -33.88 18.60 -34.47
N VAL A 232 -34.01 18.68 -35.79
CA VAL A 232 -33.75 19.88 -36.60
C VAL A 232 -35.05 20.34 -37.25
N PHE A 233 -35.32 21.65 -37.21
CA PHE A 233 -36.55 22.26 -37.69
C PHE A 233 -36.31 23.11 -38.93
N ASP A 234 -37.31 23.20 -39.81
CA ASP A 234 -37.30 24.13 -40.93
C ASP A 234 -37.63 25.57 -40.50
N GLY A 235 -37.58 26.53 -41.44
CA GLY A 235 -37.89 27.93 -41.17
C GLY A 235 -39.34 28.22 -40.77
N ALA A 236 -40.25 27.25 -40.88
CA ALA A 236 -41.63 27.31 -40.41
C ALA A 236 -41.83 26.59 -39.06
N GLY A 237 -40.76 26.10 -38.43
CA GLY A 237 -40.79 25.40 -37.15
C GLY A 237 -41.25 23.94 -37.25
N ARG A 238 -41.30 23.35 -38.44
CA ARG A 238 -41.68 21.94 -38.64
C ARG A 238 -40.43 21.06 -38.55
N LEU A 239 -40.55 19.94 -37.85
CA LEU A 239 -39.46 18.96 -37.75
C LEU A 239 -39.11 18.42 -39.15
N CYS A 240 -37.86 18.58 -39.56
CA CYS A 240 -37.40 18.15 -40.87
C CYS A 240 -36.55 16.87 -40.81
N LYS A 241 -35.70 16.74 -39.79
CA LYS A 241 -34.82 15.58 -39.61
C LYS A 241 -34.32 15.49 -38.17
N VAL A 242 -33.67 14.37 -37.83
CA VAL A 242 -32.91 14.20 -36.58
C VAL A 242 -31.44 14.00 -36.93
N VAL A 243 -30.55 14.79 -36.33
CA VAL A 243 -29.10 14.67 -36.51
C VAL A 243 -28.50 14.09 -35.23
N LYS A 244 -27.76 12.99 -35.38
CA LYS A 244 -27.04 12.35 -34.29
C LYS A 244 -25.56 12.65 -34.39
N PHE A 245 -24.98 13.09 -33.28
CA PHE A 245 -23.55 13.20 -33.08
C PHE A 245 -23.09 12.12 -32.10
N ALA A 246 -22.01 11.42 -32.39
CA ALA A 246 -21.51 10.33 -31.57
C ALA A 246 -19.98 10.28 -31.50
N THR A 247 -19.49 9.87 -30.33
CA THR A 247 -18.10 9.49 -30.09
C THR A 247 -18.06 8.00 -29.77
N ASP A 248 -17.14 7.26 -30.38
CA ASP A 248 -16.89 5.86 -30.04
C ASP A 248 -16.18 5.79 -28.68
N ILE A 249 -16.81 5.09 -27.74
CA ILE A 249 -16.31 4.88 -26.38
C ILE A 249 -16.07 3.40 -26.07
N THR A 250 -16.02 2.55 -27.09
CA THR A 250 -15.89 1.08 -26.94
C THR A 250 -14.63 0.69 -26.19
N GLU A 251 -13.49 1.29 -26.54
CA GLU A 251 -12.22 1.02 -25.87
C GLU A 251 -12.26 1.46 -24.39
N GLN A 252 -12.88 2.61 -24.10
CA GLN A 252 -12.98 3.12 -22.73
C GLN A 252 -13.83 2.21 -21.85
N ILE A 253 -14.97 1.73 -22.35
CA ILE A 253 -15.81 0.75 -21.63
C ILE A 253 -15.03 -0.57 -21.42
N SER A 254 -14.34 -1.07 -22.45
CA SER A 254 -13.54 -2.30 -22.31
C SER A 254 -12.39 -2.15 -21.30
N LEU A 255 -11.76 -0.99 -21.22
CA LEU A 255 -10.71 -0.69 -20.24
C LEU A 255 -11.30 -0.64 -18.82
N LEU A 256 -12.47 -0.03 -18.64
CA LEU A 256 -13.17 0.02 -17.36
C LEU A 256 -13.55 -1.38 -16.86
N ASP A 257 -14.10 -2.23 -17.74
CA ASP A 257 -14.44 -3.62 -17.38
C ASP A 257 -13.20 -4.43 -16.98
N ARG A 258 -12.09 -4.27 -17.73
CA ARG A 258 -10.83 -4.95 -17.41
C ARG A 258 -10.25 -4.46 -16.09
N LEU A 259 -10.30 -3.15 -15.84
CA LEU A 259 -9.85 -2.56 -14.58
C LEU A 259 -10.68 -3.11 -13.41
N LYS A 260 -12.00 -3.20 -13.55
CA LYS A 260 -12.89 -3.77 -12.53
C LYS A 260 -12.51 -5.22 -12.19
N SER A 261 -12.33 -6.06 -13.20
CA SER A 261 -11.94 -7.45 -13.00
C SER A 261 -10.56 -7.61 -12.34
N LEU A 262 -9.59 -6.75 -12.69
CA LEU A 262 -8.28 -6.71 -12.05
C LEU A 262 -8.37 -6.28 -10.59
N ILE A 263 -9.18 -5.26 -10.30
CA ILE A 263 -9.41 -4.78 -8.93
C ILE A 263 -10.01 -5.89 -8.07
N ASP A 264 -11.05 -6.57 -8.56
CA ASP A 264 -11.69 -7.66 -7.82
C ASP A 264 -10.72 -8.82 -7.54
N THR A 265 -9.93 -9.22 -8.55
CA THR A 265 -8.93 -10.30 -8.41
C THR A 265 -7.85 -9.92 -7.39
N ASN A 266 -7.26 -8.73 -7.54
CA ASN A 266 -6.21 -8.27 -6.64
C ASN A 266 -6.71 -8.16 -5.20
N PHE A 267 -7.93 -7.67 -4.97
CA PHE A 267 -8.46 -7.59 -3.61
C PHE A 267 -8.70 -8.95 -2.99
N THR A 268 -9.21 -9.94 -3.74
CA THR A 268 -9.33 -11.31 -3.23
C THR A 268 -7.97 -11.91 -2.87
N GLU A 269 -6.94 -11.71 -3.68
CA GLU A 269 -5.58 -12.17 -3.39
C GLU A 269 -5.01 -11.50 -2.13
N ILE A 270 -5.22 -10.20 -1.96
CA ILE A 270 -4.75 -9.47 -0.77
C ILE A 270 -5.52 -9.92 0.47
N GLU A 271 -6.85 -10.08 0.41
CA GLU A 271 -7.65 -10.59 1.53
C GLU A 271 -7.17 -11.98 1.97
N GLN A 272 -6.87 -12.86 1.02
CA GLN A 272 -6.32 -14.19 1.32
C GLN A 272 -4.92 -14.11 1.95
N ALA A 273 -4.02 -13.32 1.38
CA ALA A 273 -2.67 -13.11 1.91
C ALA A 273 -2.71 -12.53 3.33
N MET A 274 -3.62 -11.59 3.58
CA MET A 274 -3.86 -11.02 4.90
C MET A 274 -4.39 -12.05 5.89
N SER A 275 -5.35 -12.89 5.50
CA SER A 275 -5.87 -13.95 6.38
C SER A 275 -4.76 -14.90 6.81
N VAL A 276 -3.89 -15.31 5.88
CA VAL A 276 -2.74 -16.16 6.19
C VAL A 276 -1.78 -15.45 7.15
N ALA A 277 -1.47 -14.18 6.88
CA ALA A 277 -0.55 -13.42 7.70
C ALA A 277 -1.10 -13.14 9.12
N HIS A 278 -2.42 -12.95 9.24
CA HIS A 278 -3.09 -12.81 10.54
C HIS A 278 -2.98 -14.09 11.36
N GLN A 279 -3.23 -15.25 10.74
CA GLN A 279 -3.10 -16.54 11.41
C GLN A 279 -1.64 -16.84 11.82
N GLN A 280 -0.67 -16.41 11.02
CA GLN A 280 0.75 -16.48 11.39
C GLN A 280 1.09 -15.58 12.58
N ALA A 281 0.53 -14.36 12.62
CA ALA A 281 0.69 -13.45 13.76
C ALA A 281 0.10 -14.05 15.04
N ASP A 282 -1.09 -14.67 14.96
CA ASP A 282 -1.72 -15.34 16.11
C ASP A 282 -0.89 -16.55 16.60
N THR A 283 -0.34 -17.33 15.66
CA THR A 283 0.55 -18.46 16.01
C THR A 283 1.84 -17.97 16.68
N ALA A 284 2.43 -16.89 16.16
CA ALA A 284 3.60 -16.25 16.76
C ALA A 284 3.30 -15.68 18.16
N ALA A 285 2.09 -15.13 18.36
CA ALA A 285 1.66 -14.61 19.66
C ALA A 285 1.59 -15.73 20.70
N ALA A 286 0.99 -16.87 20.34
CA ALA A 286 0.91 -18.04 21.20
C ALA A 286 2.31 -18.56 21.58
N ALA A 287 3.20 -18.72 20.60
CA ALA A 287 4.58 -19.17 20.83
C ALA A 287 5.38 -18.18 21.71
N SER A 288 5.19 -16.88 21.51
CA SER A 288 5.80 -15.83 22.34
C SER A 288 5.31 -15.91 23.79
N SER A 289 4.01 -16.12 24.00
CA SER A 289 3.42 -16.29 25.33
C SER A 289 3.96 -17.54 26.04
N GLU A 290 4.07 -18.66 25.34
CA GLU A 290 4.65 -19.89 25.87
C GLU A 290 6.14 -19.72 26.24
N THR A 291 6.90 -19.06 25.36
CA THR A 291 8.31 -18.73 25.62
C THR A 291 8.45 -17.85 26.86
N ARG A 292 7.54 -16.87 27.06
CA ARG A 292 7.51 -16.03 28.26
C ARG A 292 7.36 -16.86 29.54
N GLY A 293 6.43 -17.81 29.55
CA GLY A 293 6.22 -18.72 30.68
C GLY A 293 7.43 -19.60 30.95
N THR A 294 8.08 -20.09 29.89
CA THR A 294 9.31 -20.89 29.99
C THR A 294 10.45 -20.07 30.60
N VAL A 295 10.66 -18.83 30.13
CA VAL A 295 11.68 -17.91 30.67
C VAL A 295 11.44 -17.63 32.15
N GLN A 296 10.19 -17.39 32.56
CA GLN A 296 9.83 -17.18 33.96
C GLN A 296 10.12 -18.41 34.83
N THR A 297 9.83 -19.61 34.31
CA THR A 297 10.08 -20.87 35.02
C THR A 297 11.57 -21.12 35.22
N ILE A 298 12.39 -20.87 34.18
CA ILE A 298 13.85 -21.00 34.29
C ILE A 298 14.42 -19.93 35.23
N ALA A 299 13.93 -18.69 35.19
CA ALA A 299 14.36 -17.64 36.10
C ALA A 299 14.08 -18.02 37.56
N ALA A 300 12.88 -18.52 37.87
CA ALA A 300 12.54 -19.01 39.20
C ALA A 300 13.44 -20.19 39.62
N GLY A 301 13.69 -21.15 38.72
CA GLY A 301 14.61 -22.25 38.99
C GLY A 301 16.05 -21.79 39.23
N ALA A 302 16.51 -20.74 38.56
CA ALA A 302 17.82 -20.15 38.80
C ALA A 302 17.89 -19.46 40.18
N GLU A 303 16.83 -18.76 40.60
CA GLU A 303 16.77 -18.18 41.96
C GLU A 303 16.80 -19.27 43.04
N GLU A 304 16.07 -20.37 42.86
CA GLU A 304 16.09 -21.52 43.77
C GLU A 304 17.47 -22.19 43.82
N LEU A 305 18.12 -22.40 42.67
CA LEU A 305 19.49 -22.93 42.61
C LEU A 305 20.49 -22.01 43.33
N ALA A 306 20.34 -20.69 43.19
CA ALA A 306 21.20 -19.72 43.87
C ALA A 306 20.98 -19.73 45.39
N ALA A 307 19.78 -20.02 45.86
CA ALA A 307 19.49 -20.20 47.29
C ALA A 307 20.11 -21.51 47.81
N ALA A 308 19.92 -22.62 47.09
CA ALA A 308 20.49 -23.92 47.44
C ALA A 308 22.04 -23.88 47.48
N ALA A 309 22.68 -23.21 46.50
CA ALA A 309 24.13 -23.04 46.49
C ALA A 309 24.63 -22.29 47.74
N ARG A 310 23.94 -21.23 48.17
CA ARG A 310 24.26 -20.51 49.41
C ARG A 310 24.14 -21.40 50.65
N GLU A 311 23.08 -22.21 50.73
CA GLU A 311 22.89 -23.14 51.85
C GLU A 311 23.98 -24.23 51.90
N ILE A 312 24.42 -24.73 50.73
CA ILE A 312 25.53 -25.69 50.65
C ILE A 312 26.84 -25.02 51.09
N ALA A 313 27.11 -23.77 50.66
CA ALA A 313 28.29 -23.04 51.08
C ALA A 313 28.34 -22.85 52.62
N ASP A 314 27.20 -22.50 53.24
CA ASP A 314 27.07 -22.41 54.70
C ASP A 314 27.27 -23.78 55.37
N SER A 315 26.76 -24.85 54.77
CA SER A 315 26.97 -26.23 55.23
C SER A 315 28.45 -26.67 55.17
N MET A 316 29.16 -26.29 54.10
CA MET A 316 30.59 -26.53 53.94
C MET A 316 31.39 -25.79 55.01
N SER A 317 31.07 -24.52 55.28
CA SER A 317 31.71 -23.74 56.34
C SER A 317 31.53 -24.40 57.73
N ARG A 318 30.31 -24.86 58.05
CA ARG A 318 30.06 -25.60 59.30
C ARG A 318 30.79 -26.95 59.35
N SER A 319 30.86 -27.66 58.23
CA SER A 319 31.58 -28.94 58.14
C SER A 319 33.08 -28.76 58.37
N GLN A 320 33.65 -27.67 57.84
CA GLN A 320 35.04 -27.30 58.09
C GLN A 320 35.31 -27.07 59.59
N GLN A 321 34.45 -26.28 60.25
CA GLN A 321 34.58 -26.01 61.68
C GLN A 321 34.46 -27.29 62.52
N ALA A 322 33.55 -28.20 62.15
CA ALA A 322 33.39 -29.48 62.83
C ALA A 322 34.63 -30.38 62.64
N ALA A 323 35.22 -30.41 61.45
CA ALA A 323 36.45 -31.15 61.16
C ALA A 323 37.62 -30.62 62.01
N ASP A 324 37.79 -29.30 62.08
CA ASP A 324 38.85 -28.67 62.84
C ASP A 324 38.68 -28.92 64.36
N ALA A 325 37.44 -28.88 64.86
CA ALA A 325 37.14 -29.24 66.25
C ALA A 325 37.46 -30.72 66.55
N ALA A 326 37.12 -31.64 65.65
CA ALA A 326 37.41 -33.06 65.81
C ALA A 326 38.92 -33.37 65.81
N VAL A 327 39.71 -32.67 64.97
CA VAL A 327 41.17 -32.77 64.98
C VAL A 327 41.73 -32.27 66.32
N SER A 328 41.25 -31.13 66.82
CA SER A 328 41.68 -30.60 68.11
C SER A 328 41.35 -31.55 69.27
N GLU A 329 40.20 -32.21 69.24
CA GLU A 329 39.82 -33.18 70.27
C GLU A 329 40.67 -34.45 70.18
N ALA A 330 40.94 -34.93 68.95
CA ALA A 330 41.84 -36.06 68.73
C ALA A 330 43.26 -35.76 69.23
N ASP A 331 43.76 -34.53 69.05
CA ASP A 331 45.04 -34.07 69.60
C ASP A 331 45.08 -34.10 71.13
N ASN A 332 44.00 -33.65 71.78
CA ASN A 332 43.91 -33.69 73.25
C ASN A 332 43.89 -35.12 73.77
N ALA A 333 43.11 -36.01 73.14
CA ALA A 333 43.04 -37.43 73.50
C ALA A 333 44.38 -38.14 73.29
N ASP A 334 45.11 -37.82 72.23
CA ASP A 334 46.41 -38.42 71.89
C ASP A 334 47.48 -38.05 72.93
N ARG A 335 47.47 -36.79 73.39
CA ARG A 335 48.33 -36.33 74.49
C ARG A 335 47.99 -37.06 75.80
N ALA A 336 46.71 -37.28 76.09
CA ALA A 336 46.29 -38.03 77.27
C ALA A 336 46.71 -39.51 77.21
N ALA A 337 46.53 -40.17 76.06
CA ALA A 337 46.95 -41.56 75.84
C ALA A 337 48.47 -41.74 75.90
N THR A 338 49.23 -40.78 75.36
CA THR A 338 50.69 -40.76 75.47
C THR A 338 51.12 -40.64 76.93
N ARG A 339 50.50 -39.74 77.69
CA ARG A 339 50.77 -39.59 79.13
C ARG A 339 50.42 -40.85 79.92
N LEU A 340 49.32 -41.53 79.60
CA LEU A 340 48.98 -42.83 80.19
C LEU A 340 50.05 -43.88 79.92
N THR A 341 50.59 -43.93 78.69
CA THR A 341 51.68 -44.83 78.31
C THR A 341 52.95 -44.56 79.13
N GLU A 342 53.29 -43.28 79.34
CA GLU A 342 54.43 -42.88 80.18
C GLU A 342 54.23 -43.26 81.65
N VAL A 343 53.04 -43.02 82.22
CA VAL A 343 52.69 -43.40 83.59
C VAL A 343 52.75 -44.91 83.76
N ALA A 344 52.18 -45.68 82.83
CA ALA A 344 52.22 -47.15 82.86
C ALA A 344 53.68 -47.66 82.78
N LYS A 345 54.54 -47.05 81.96
CA LYS A 345 55.97 -47.38 81.90
C LYS A 345 56.68 -47.11 83.24
N ALA A 346 56.40 -45.97 83.88
CA ALA A 346 56.95 -45.65 85.19
C ALA A 346 56.47 -46.63 86.27
N MET A 347 55.18 -46.99 86.26
CA MET A 347 54.62 -48.00 87.16
C MET A 347 55.27 -49.37 86.95
N GLY A 348 55.57 -49.76 85.71
CA GLY A 348 56.27 -51.00 85.41
C GLY A 348 57.63 -51.11 86.11
N GLY A 349 58.41 -50.03 86.09
CA GLY A 349 59.69 -49.96 86.81
C GLY A 349 59.55 -50.06 88.33
N ILE A 350 58.49 -49.48 88.90
CA ILE A 350 58.19 -49.60 90.34
C ILE A 350 57.85 -51.05 90.69
N VAL A 351 57.03 -51.71 89.87
CA VAL A 351 56.61 -53.11 90.10
C VAL A 351 57.79 -54.08 89.96
N GLU A 352 58.69 -53.87 89.01
CA GLU A 352 59.95 -54.64 88.90
C GLU A 352 60.83 -54.48 90.14
N LEU A 353 60.95 -53.26 90.67
CA LEU A 353 61.68 -52.99 91.91
C LEU A 353 61.05 -53.74 93.11
N ILE A 354 59.72 -53.70 93.26
CA ILE A 354 59.02 -54.43 94.34
C ILE A 354 59.22 -55.94 94.18
N ARG A 355 59.16 -56.47 92.95
CA ARG A 355 59.41 -57.90 92.67
C ARG A 355 60.84 -58.30 93.05
N SER A 356 61.83 -57.46 92.76
CA SER A 356 63.22 -57.66 93.17
C SER A 356 63.37 -57.68 94.69
N ILE A 357 62.74 -56.72 95.39
CA ILE A 357 62.71 -56.66 96.87
C ILE A 357 62.05 -57.92 97.44
N ALA A 358 60.90 -58.35 96.91
CA ALA A 358 60.23 -59.58 97.33
C ALA A 358 61.12 -60.82 97.13
N GLY A 359 61.87 -60.89 96.02
CA GLY A 359 62.86 -61.93 95.78
C GLY A 359 63.99 -61.95 96.81
N GLN A 360 64.53 -60.77 97.17
CA GLN A 360 65.53 -60.63 98.23
C GLN A 360 64.97 -61.03 99.60
N ILE A 361 63.75 -60.61 99.95
CA ILE A 361 63.08 -60.99 101.20
C ILE A 361 62.89 -62.51 101.25
N ASN A 362 62.46 -63.14 100.15
CA ASN A 362 62.31 -64.59 100.07
C ASN A 362 63.63 -65.35 100.28
N MET A 363 64.74 -64.83 99.75
CA MET A 363 66.09 -65.39 99.97
C MET A 363 66.57 -65.21 101.42
N LEU A 364 66.33 -64.03 102.02
CA LEU A 364 66.63 -63.78 103.43
C LEU A 364 65.80 -64.69 104.34
N ALA A 365 64.51 -64.88 104.03
CA ALA A 365 63.62 -65.78 104.73
C ALA A 365 64.08 -67.24 104.61
N LEU A 366 64.52 -67.67 103.42
CA LEU A 366 65.09 -69.00 103.21
C LEU A 366 66.36 -69.22 104.06
N ASN A 367 67.28 -68.26 104.07
CA ASN A 367 68.47 -68.31 104.92
C ASN A 367 68.10 -68.39 106.41
N ALA A 368 67.09 -67.63 106.84
CA ALA A 368 66.57 -67.69 108.20
C ALA A 368 65.92 -69.05 108.52
N THR A 369 65.20 -69.67 107.57
CA THR A 369 64.65 -71.02 107.73
C THR A 369 65.76 -72.08 107.88
N ILE A 370 66.85 -71.95 107.11
CA ILE A 370 68.02 -72.85 107.20
C ILE A 370 68.70 -72.71 108.57
N GLU A 371 68.96 -71.48 109.03
CA GLU A 371 69.60 -71.25 110.33
C GLU A 371 68.69 -71.71 111.49
N ALA A 372 67.37 -71.50 111.37
CA ALA A 372 66.39 -72.01 112.32
C ALA A 372 66.36 -73.56 112.37
N ALA A 373 66.54 -74.24 111.24
CA ALA A 373 66.66 -75.70 111.18
C ALA A 373 67.98 -76.19 111.81
N ARG A 374 69.07 -75.42 111.66
CA ARG A 374 70.39 -75.71 112.23
C ARG A 374 70.43 -75.58 113.77
N ALA A 375 69.58 -74.72 114.33
CA ALA A 375 69.47 -74.47 115.77
C ALA A 375 68.62 -75.49 116.56
N GLY A 376 68.02 -76.50 115.90
CA GLY A 376 67.27 -77.58 116.55
C GLY A 376 66.03 -77.10 117.33
N GLU A 377 65.80 -77.64 118.54
CA GLU A 377 64.63 -77.29 119.39
C GLU A 377 64.55 -75.78 119.73
N ALA A 378 65.68 -75.08 119.80
CA ALA A 378 65.72 -73.63 120.09
C ALA A 378 65.30 -72.74 118.91
N GLY A 379 65.29 -73.27 117.68
CA GLY A 379 64.97 -72.53 116.45
C GLY A 379 63.50 -72.55 116.01
N ARG A 380 62.63 -73.31 116.72
CA ARG A 380 61.23 -73.55 116.30
C ARG A 380 60.41 -72.28 116.08
N GLY A 381 60.50 -71.30 116.98
CA GLY A 381 59.77 -70.03 116.86
C GLY A 381 60.26 -69.17 115.69
N PHE A 382 61.58 -69.14 115.46
CA PHE A 382 62.20 -68.46 114.31
C PHE A 382 61.83 -69.12 112.98
N ALA A 383 61.70 -70.45 112.94
CA ALA A 383 61.28 -71.18 111.74
C ALA A 383 59.85 -70.80 111.30
N VAL A 384 58.93 -70.56 112.24
CA VAL A 384 57.56 -70.12 111.92
C VAL A 384 57.57 -68.72 111.32
N VAL A 385 58.29 -67.77 111.93
CA VAL A 385 58.40 -66.39 111.42
C VAL A 385 59.08 -66.36 110.05
N ALA A 386 60.16 -67.13 109.86
CA ALA A 386 60.85 -67.23 108.58
C ALA A 386 59.95 -67.81 107.48
N ASN A 387 59.15 -68.84 107.79
CA ASN A 387 58.16 -69.38 106.86
C ASN A 387 57.05 -68.38 106.53
N GLU A 388 56.59 -67.59 107.51
CA GLU A 388 55.57 -66.55 107.29
C GLU A 388 56.10 -65.41 106.40
N VAL A 389 57.32 -64.94 106.64
CA VAL A 389 57.99 -63.94 105.79
C VAL A 389 58.21 -64.48 104.37
N LYS A 390 58.59 -65.75 104.24
CA LYS A 390 58.72 -66.44 102.95
C LYS A 390 57.38 -66.50 102.21
N ASN A 391 56.30 -66.84 102.90
CA ASN A 391 54.95 -66.86 102.32
C ASN A 391 54.49 -65.47 101.87
N LEU A 392 54.71 -64.44 102.70
CA LEU A 392 54.37 -63.06 102.36
C LEU A 392 55.19 -62.54 101.16
N ALA A 393 56.48 -62.89 101.09
CA ALA A 393 57.33 -62.57 99.95
C ALA A 393 56.84 -63.23 98.65
N ASN A 394 56.43 -64.50 98.70
CA ASN A 394 55.82 -65.19 97.55
C ASN A 394 54.47 -64.57 97.15
N GLN A 395 53.62 -64.21 98.11
CA GLN A 395 52.37 -63.49 97.83
C GLN A 395 52.63 -62.13 97.16
N SER A 396 53.63 -61.38 97.64
CA SER A 396 54.04 -60.10 97.05
C SER A 396 54.61 -60.28 95.64
N ALA A 397 55.39 -61.33 95.39
CA ALA A 397 55.90 -61.67 94.06
C ALA A 397 54.77 -62.03 93.08
N ASN A 398 53.77 -62.79 93.54
CA ASN A 398 52.60 -63.13 92.73
C ASN A 398 51.73 -61.90 92.45
N ALA A 399 51.47 -61.05 93.45
CA ALA A 399 50.70 -59.82 93.29
C ALA A 399 51.39 -58.84 92.32
N THR A 400 52.71 -58.67 92.45
CA THR A 400 53.48 -57.83 91.51
C THR A 400 53.49 -58.40 90.09
N ALA A 401 53.55 -59.72 89.92
CA ALA A 401 53.42 -60.33 88.59
C ALA A 401 52.04 -60.06 87.95
N GLN A 402 50.96 -60.10 88.74
CA GLN A 402 49.64 -59.73 88.26
C GLN A 402 49.55 -58.24 87.90
N ILE A 403 50.08 -57.35 88.72
CA ILE A 403 50.12 -55.90 88.41
C ILE A 403 50.95 -55.64 87.15
N SER A 404 52.08 -56.33 86.95
CA SER A 404 52.86 -56.24 85.72
C SER A 404 52.01 -56.61 84.49
N HIS A 405 51.19 -57.65 84.59
CA HIS A 405 50.29 -58.05 83.50
C HIS A 405 49.23 -56.97 83.19
N GLU A 406 48.62 -56.38 84.23
CA GLU A 406 47.65 -55.28 84.07
C GLU A 406 48.30 -54.03 83.45
N ILE A 407 49.55 -53.71 83.81
CA ILE A 407 50.30 -52.58 83.22
C ILE A 407 50.58 -52.83 81.74
N GLU A 408 50.92 -54.06 81.35
CA GLU A 408 51.13 -54.42 79.95
C GLU A 408 49.83 -54.35 79.16
N GLY A 409 48.71 -54.80 79.74
CA GLY A 409 47.37 -54.60 79.18
C GLY A 409 47.03 -53.13 78.97
N MET A 410 47.29 -52.27 79.97
CA MET A 410 47.07 -50.82 79.88
C MET A 410 47.91 -50.16 78.77
N ARG A 411 49.17 -50.60 78.60
CA ARG A 411 50.04 -50.12 77.51
C ARG A 411 49.53 -50.56 76.15
N SER A 412 49.05 -51.81 76.01
CA SER A 412 48.43 -52.29 74.76
C SER A 412 47.21 -51.44 74.40
N VAL A 413 46.27 -51.26 75.33
CA VAL A 413 45.05 -50.47 75.11
C VAL A 413 45.40 -49.01 74.77
N SER A 414 46.39 -48.41 75.44
CA SER A 414 46.85 -47.05 75.12
C SER A 414 47.43 -46.95 73.71
N GLY A 415 48.16 -47.99 73.26
CA GLY A 415 48.65 -48.09 71.88
C GLY A 415 47.53 -48.17 70.84
N ASP A 416 46.50 -48.97 71.12
CA ASP A 416 45.31 -49.09 70.25
C ASP A 416 44.54 -47.76 70.15
N VAL A 417 44.45 -47.01 71.26
CA VAL A 417 43.87 -45.66 71.28
C VAL A 417 44.66 -44.69 70.41
N VAL A 418 45.99 -44.63 70.55
CA VAL A 418 46.86 -43.78 69.71
C VAL A 418 46.71 -44.10 68.23
N SER A 419 46.67 -45.40 67.88
CA SER A 419 46.45 -45.84 66.49
C SER A 419 45.09 -45.36 65.95
N SER A 420 44.03 -45.50 66.75
CA SER A 420 42.68 -45.06 66.40
C SER A 420 42.61 -43.53 66.21
N LEU A 421 43.28 -42.77 67.07
CA LEU A 421 43.34 -41.30 66.97
C LEU A 421 44.10 -40.83 65.72
N SER A 422 45.17 -41.53 65.34
CA SER A 422 45.88 -41.29 64.09
C SER A 422 44.98 -41.52 62.86
N ALA A 423 44.18 -42.60 62.88
CA ALA A 423 43.19 -42.85 61.83
C ALA A 423 42.11 -41.76 61.77
N ILE A 424 41.62 -41.27 62.92
CA ILE A 424 40.66 -40.15 62.99
C ILE A 424 41.26 -38.88 62.38
N ARG A 425 42.50 -38.51 62.75
CA ARG A 425 43.18 -37.33 62.17
C ARG A 425 43.29 -37.42 60.65
N THR A 426 43.66 -38.60 60.14
CA THR A 426 43.76 -38.84 58.68
C THR A 426 42.39 -38.69 58.01
N ALA A 427 41.35 -39.28 58.59
CA ALA A 427 39.98 -39.15 58.07
C ALA A 427 39.49 -37.69 58.07
N MET A 428 39.78 -36.92 59.12
CA MET A 428 39.42 -35.50 59.20
C MET A 428 40.21 -34.64 58.20
N SER A 429 41.48 -34.97 57.94
CA SER A 429 42.27 -34.28 56.91
C SER A 429 41.66 -34.49 55.52
N ASN A 430 41.24 -35.72 55.19
CA ASN A 430 40.56 -36.00 53.92
C ASN A 430 39.20 -35.29 53.84
N LEU A 431 38.46 -35.25 54.95
CA LEU A 431 37.18 -34.54 55.01
C LEU A 431 37.36 -33.04 54.73
N ARG A 432 38.41 -32.40 55.29
CA ARG A 432 38.75 -31.01 54.99
C ARG A 432 39.04 -30.79 53.50
N GLU A 433 39.77 -31.70 52.86
CA GLU A 433 40.05 -31.62 51.42
C GLU A 433 38.75 -31.68 50.59
N PHE A 434 37.84 -32.61 50.93
CA PHE A 434 36.54 -32.70 50.25
C PHE A 434 35.69 -31.45 50.45
N VAL A 435 35.68 -30.86 51.66
CA VAL A 435 34.95 -29.61 51.94
C VAL A 435 35.46 -28.46 51.08
N VAL A 436 36.79 -28.32 50.93
CA VAL A 436 37.38 -27.28 50.07
C VAL A 436 37.02 -27.51 48.60
N MET A 437 37.09 -28.75 48.10
CA MET A 437 36.70 -29.07 46.73
C MET A 437 35.21 -28.78 46.48
N SER A 438 34.33 -29.19 47.39
CA SER A 438 32.89 -28.92 47.30
C SER A 438 32.58 -27.43 47.35
N ALA A 439 33.26 -26.66 48.20
CA ALA A 439 33.10 -25.21 48.25
C ALA A 439 33.48 -24.54 46.92
N GLY A 440 34.59 -24.96 46.29
CA GLY A 440 34.98 -24.45 44.97
C GLY A 440 33.95 -24.77 43.87
N ALA A 441 33.40 -25.99 43.86
CA ALA A 441 32.35 -26.37 42.91
C ALA A 441 31.05 -25.56 43.11
N VAL A 442 30.71 -25.24 44.36
CA VAL A 442 29.54 -24.41 44.71
C VAL A 442 29.72 -22.96 44.28
N GLU A 443 30.92 -22.39 44.40
CA GLU A 443 31.23 -21.05 43.85
C GLU A 443 31.06 -21.03 42.32
N GLU A 444 31.58 -22.05 41.62
CA GLU A 444 31.42 -22.17 40.16
C GLU A 444 29.93 -22.27 39.77
N GLN A 445 29.17 -23.11 40.47
CA GLN A 445 27.73 -23.27 40.26
C GLN A 445 26.95 -21.96 40.52
N THR A 446 27.39 -21.16 41.48
CA THR A 446 26.79 -19.84 41.77
C THR A 446 27.01 -18.88 40.59
N ASN A 447 28.21 -18.87 40.01
CA ASN A 447 28.53 -18.04 38.84
C ASN A 447 27.72 -18.44 37.59
N VAL A 448 27.56 -19.75 37.34
CA VAL A 448 26.73 -20.26 36.24
C VAL A 448 25.26 -19.86 36.45
N THR A 449 24.74 -20.03 37.68
CA THR A 449 23.36 -19.67 38.02
C THR A 449 23.09 -18.16 37.85
N ALA A 450 24.04 -17.31 38.22
CA ALA A 450 23.96 -15.87 37.98
C ALA A 450 23.90 -15.54 36.48
N SER A 451 24.69 -16.25 35.66
CA SER A 451 24.69 -16.10 34.20
C SER A 451 23.37 -16.55 33.58
N ILE A 452 22.78 -17.65 34.07
CA ILE A 452 21.44 -18.11 33.65
C ILE A 452 20.40 -17.03 33.95
N SER A 453 20.42 -16.45 35.16
CA SER A 453 19.49 -15.39 35.56
C SER A 453 19.60 -14.16 34.64
N ALA A 454 20.82 -13.72 34.34
CA ALA A 454 21.05 -12.62 33.39
C ALA A 454 20.55 -12.94 31.98
N ASN A 455 20.79 -14.16 31.48
CA ASN A 455 20.29 -14.61 30.19
C ASN A 455 18.76 -14.66 30.15
N MET A 456 18.11 -15.11 31.21
CA MET A 456 16.65 -15.12 31.30
C MET A 456 16.06 -13.71 31.32
N GLN A 457 16.70 -12.74 31.97
CA GLN A 457 16.30 -11.34 31.91
C GLN A 457 16.41 -10.76 30.48
N GLY A 458 17.48 -11.11 29.76
CA GLY A 458 17.65 -10.75 28.35
C GLY A 458 16.61 -11.41 27.43
N ALA A 459 16.33 -12.69 27.65
CA ALA A 459 15.29 -13.43 26.94
C ALA A 459 13.90 -12.85 27.18
N SER A 460 13.57 -12.51 28.44
CA SER A 460 12.30 -11.86 28.82
C SER A 460 12.12 -10.53 28.07
N THR A 461 13.17 -9.72 28.01
CA THR A 461 13.15 -8.45 27.26
C THR A 461 12.93 -8.68 25.76
N SER A 462 13.56 -9.71 25.20
CA SER A 462 13.43 -10.07 23.78
C SER A 462 12.00 -10.55 23.46
N VAL A 463 11.42 -11.40 24.30
CA VAL A 463 10.02 -11.84 24.20
C VAL A 463 9.06 -10.66 24.26
N ALA A 464 9.30 -9.68 25.14
CA ALA A 464 8.48 -8.46 25.22
C ALA A 464 8.59 -7.56 23.98
N VAL A 465 9.71 -7.60 23.24
CA VAL A 465 9.83 -6.93 21.94
C VAL A 465 9.03 -7.67 20.87
N VAL A 466 9.13 -9.01 20.83
CA VAL A 466 8.37 -9.84 19.89
C VAL A 466 6.86 -9.64 20.06
N ASP A 467 6.38 -9.61 21.30
CA ASP A 467 4.96 -9.38 21.63
C ASP A 467 4.44 -8.03 21.11
N ARG A 468 5.24 -6.96 21.29
CA ARG A 468 4.93 -5.63 20.76
C ARG A 468 4.90 -5.61 19.23
N ASN A 469 5.84 -6.28 18.57
CA ASN A 469 5.90 -6.36 17.12
C ASN A 469 4.67 -7.10 16.57
N ILE A 470 4.27 -8.21 17.19
CA ILE A 470 3.08 -8.97 16.78
C ILE A 470 1.82 -8.11 16.93
N THR A 471 1.68 -7.39 18.05
CA THR A 471 0.56 -6.46 18.27
C THR A 471 0.52 -5.36 17.20
N ALA A 472 1.67 -4.80 16.83
CA ALA A 472 1.76 -3.79 15.77
C ALA A 472 1.38 -4.37 14.40
N ILE A 473 1.81 -5.61 14.10
CA ILE A 473 1.45 -6.32 12.87
C ILE A 473 -0.07 -6.55 12.79
N SER A 474 -0.71 -7.06 13.86
CA SER A 474 -2.16 -7.26 13.89
C SER A 474 -2.93 -5.95 13.72
N THR A 475 -2.44 -4.86 14.31
CA THR A 475 -3.03 -3.52 14.13
C THR A 475 -2.91 -3.05 12.67
N ALA A 476 -1.74 -3.25 12.06
CA ALA A 476 -1.52 -2.91 10.65
C ALA A 476 -2.44 -3.71 9.72
N PHE A 477 -2.66 -5.00 9.99
CA PHE A 477 -3.61 -5.80 9.21
C PHE A 477 -5.05 -5.29 9.34
N ALA A 478 -5.51 -4.91 10.54
CA ALA A 478 -6.83 -4.31 10.70
C ALA A 478 -6.99 -3.01 9.87
N GLN A 479 -5.94 -2.19 9.80
CA GLN A 479 -5.91 -0.96 8.99
C GLN A 479 -5.95 -1.26 7.49
N VAL A 480 -5.15 -2.22 7.02
CA VAL A 480 -5.14 -2.63 5.61
C VAL A 480 -6.52 -3.19 5.21
N GLY A 481 -7.15 -3.99 6.07
CA GLY A 481 -8.49 -4.53 5.81
C GLY A 481 -9.53 -3.43 5.65
N THR A 482 -9.48 -2.40 6.51
CA THR A 482 -10.35 -1.22 6.43
C THR A 482 -10.09 -0.42 5.14
N ALA A 483 -8.83 -0.26 4.75
CA ALA A 483 -8.44 0.45 3.53
C ALA A 483 -8.91 -0.28 2.26
N ILE A 484 -8.79 -1.61 2.23
CA ILE A 484 -9.30 -2.45 1.13
C ILE A 484 -10.81 -2.31 1.01
N ALA A 485 -11.54 -2.44 2.11
CA ALA A 485 -13.00 -2.30 2.11
C ALA A 485 -13.44 -0.93 1.57
N SER A 486 -12.79 0.14 2.03
CA SER A 486 -13.07 1.52 1.58
C SER A 486 -12.74 1.71 0.10
N THR A 487 -11.62 1.14 -0.38
CA THR A 487 -11.22 1.26 -1.79
C THR A 487 -12.13 0.46 -2.71
N LYS A 488 -12.60 -0.71 -2.26
CA LYS A 488 -13.58 -1.54 -2.99
C LYS A 488 -14.91 -0.81 -3.12
N GLU A 489 -15.38 -0.15 -2.06
CA GLU A 489 -16.57 0.71 -2.11
C GLU A 489 -16.39 1.87 -3.10
N ALA A 490 -15.26 2.58 -3.03
CA ALA A 490 -14.95 3.67 -3.96
C ALA A 490 -14.89 3.19 -5.43
N ALA A 491 -14.28 2.03 -5.69
CA ALA A 491 -14.22 1.42 -7.01
C ALA A 491 -15.62 1.03 -7.53
N GLN A 492 -16.50 0.54 -6.66
CA GLN A 492 -17.89 0.25 -7.01
C GLN A 492 -18.69 1.52 -7.35
N VAL A 493 -18.43 2.63 -6.67
CA VAL A 493 -19.06 3.93 -6.99
C VAL A 493 -18.56 4.46 -8.33
N LEU A 494 -17.26 4.38 -8.61
CA LEU A 494 -16.66 4.79 -9.89
C LEU A 494 -17.12 3.94 -11.09
N ALA A 495 -17.56 2.71 -10.85
CA ALA A 495 -18.05 1.79 -11.87
C ALA A 495 -19.56 1.91 -12.16
N ARG A 496 -20.28 2.82 -11.48
CA ARG A 496 -21.67 3.19 -11.78
C ARG A 496 -21.73 4.42 -12.65
#